data_AF-A0AAJ1SPL6-F1
#
_entry.id   AF-A0AAJ1SPL6-F1
#
_cell.length_a   1.000
_cell.length_b   1.000
_cell.length_c   1.000
_cell.angle_alpha   90.00
_cell.angle_beta   90.00
_cell.angle_gamma   90.00
#
_symmetry.space_group_name_H-M   'P 1'
#
loop_
_entity.id
_entity.type
_entity.pdbx_description
1 polymer ?
#
loop_
_entity_poly.entity_id
_entity_poly.type
_entity_poly.pdbx_seq_one_letter_code
_entity_poly.pdbx_strand_id
1 'polypeptide(L)'
;MTNEWVYDLRGKEVVFTGKFKDYIKADLAKIARDLGARNVSGWVNQSTTDVLVRGQSSAWKYGDFGEREEQVARMQAAGHPIQLIDEAGFHGLRSHYPAPALEPHVPKARARANATEGGAVGAPYRSGTFSEPLKSDGDVYRDPDIMERGLKAHSHTQDKLADLLLERGLTPLSPFDKSCNFDLAWRFEDGTVGIAEVKSNTAENEAFQVRHGLGQVLDYGHRMALRGFRPKRYLVLERKTQDSHWRDLCAAHDVTLTWGQFFPNVF
;
A
#
# COMPACT_ATOMS: atom_id res chain seq x y z
N MET A 1 21.16 0.15 5.68
CA MET A 1 19.75 -0.24 5.88
C MET A 1 19.18 -0.53 4.50
N THR A 2 18.90 -1.80 4.19
CA THR A 2 18.17 -2.17 2.97
C THR A 2 16.77 -1.57 3.07
N ASN A 3 16.31 -0.87 2.05
CA ASN A 3 14.92 -0.39 2.02
C ASN A 3 14.02 -1.62 2.04
N GLU A 4 13.18 -1.76 3.08
CA GLU A 4 12.23 -2.87 3.22
C GLU A 4 11.14 -2.90 2.14
N TRP A 5 11.11 -1.88 1.27
CA TRP A 5 10.08 -1.69 0.26
C TRP A 5 10.67 -1.19 -1.06
N VAL A 6 10.13 -1.71 -2.17
CA VAL A 6 10.31 -1.19 -3.53
C VAL A 6 9.04 -0.41 -3.87
N TYR A 7 9.15 0.87 -4.20
CA TYR A 7 7.98 1.72 -4.45
C TYR A 7 7.68 1.92 -5.94
N ASP A 8 8.73 1.94 -6.75
CA ASP A 8 8.64 2.01 -8.20
C ASP A 8 9.92 1.41 -8.80
N LEU A 9 9.93 1.29 -10.13
CA LEU A 9 11.08 0.82 -10.89
C LEU A 9 11.84 1.96 -11.58
N ARG A 10 11.49 3.23 -11.32
CA ARG A 10 12.04 4.37 -12.05
C ARG A 10 13.55 4.46 -11.84
N GLY A 11 14.29 4.41 -12.95
CA GLY A 11 15.75 4.49 -12.94
C GLY A 11 16.47 3.21 -12.46
N LYS A 12 15.73 2.15 -12.13
CA LYS A 12 16.30 0.90 -11.58
C LYS A 12 16.67 -0.10 -12.67
N GLU A 13 17.71 -0.91 -12.42
CA GLU A 13 17.96 -2.14 -13.16
C GLU A 13 17.27 -3.32 -12.50
N VAL A 14 16.51 -4.07 -13.30
CA VAL A 14 15.67 -5.17 -12.84
C VAL A 14 16.15 -6.49 -13.44
N VAL A 15 16.21 -7.54 -12.62
CA VAL A 15 16.50 -8.91 -13.07
C VAL A 15 15.32 -9.79 -12.72
N PHE A 16 14.88 -10.63 -13.65
CA PHE A 16 13.84 -11.63 -13.40
C PHE A 16 14.46 -13.03 -13.25
N THR A 17 13.96 -13.82 -12.29
CA THR A 17 14.34 -15.22 -12.10
C THR A 17 13.12 -16.11 -11.89
N GLY A 18 13.20 -17.39 -12.30
CA GLY A 18 12.06 -18.31 -12.27
C GLY A 18 11.10 -18.17 -13.45
N LYS A 19 9.92 -18.78 -13.31
CA LYS A 19 8.77 -18.73 -14.22
C LYS A 19 7.70 -17.81 -13.64
N PHE A 20 7.03 -17.06 -14.49
CA PHE A 20 5.94 -16.17 -14.12
C PHE A 20 4.68 -16.71 -14.79
N LYS A 21 3.57 -16.72 -14.04
CA LYS A 21 2.32 -17.23 -14.56
C LYS A 21 1.81 -16.25 -15.61
N ASP A 22 1.42 -16.76 -16.78
CA ASP A 22 0.83 -15.97 -17.87
C ASP A 22 1.77 -14.95 -18.56
N TYR A 23 3.07 -14.91 -18.22
CA TYR A 23 4.03 -13.98 -18.83
C TYR A 23 5.32 -14.68 -19.30
N ILE A 24 5.79 -14.30 -20.49
CA ILE A 24 7.16 -14.62 -20.90
C ILE A 24 8.13 -13.50 -20.47
N LYS A 25 9.43 -13.80 -20.43
CA LYS A 25 10.47 -12.83 -20.01
C LYS A 25 10.44 -11.53 -20.83
N ALA A 26 10.09 -11.61 -22.11
CA ALA A 26 9.98 -10.42 -22.96
C ALA A 26 8.85 -9.49 -22.50
N ASP A 27 7.70 -10.04 -22.08
CA ASP A 27 6.58 -9.27 -21.57
C ASP A 27 6.95 -8.58 -20.26
N LEU A 28 7.57 -9.32 -19.33
CA LEU A 28 8.04 -8.78 -18.05
C LEU A 28 9.03 -7.65 -18.25
N ALA A 29 9.97 -7.81 -19.20
CA ALA A 29 10.93 -6.78 -19.53
C ALA A 29 10.27 -5.53 -20.12
N LYS A 30 9.25 -5.70 -20.96
CA LYS A 30 8.45 -4.59 -21.48
C LYS A 30 7.72 -3.86 -20.34
N ILE A 31 7.00 -4.60 -19.50
CA ILE A 31 6.26 -4.05 -18.35
C ILE A 31 7.21 -3.28 -17.40
N ALA A 32 8.38 -3.84 -17.08
CA ALA A 32 9.34 -3.15 -16.22
C ALA A 32 9.81 -1.82 -16.81
N ARG A 33 10.06 -1.75 -18.12
CA ARG A 33 10.42 -0.51 -18.81
C ARG A 33 9.27 0.49 -18.82
N ASP A 34 8.04 0.04 -19.03
CA ASP A 34 6.83 0.87 -18.96
C ASP A 34 6.64 1.47 -17.54
N LEU A 35 7.11 0.76 -16.50
CA LEU A 35 7.17 1.24 -15.11
C LEU A 35 8.41 2.10 -14.80
N GLY A 36 9.22 2.41 -15.81
CA GLY A 36 10.38 3.31 -15.71
C GLY A 36 11.72 2.65 -15.40
N ALA A 37 11.82 1.31 -15.46
CA ALA A 37 13.11 0.62 -15.31
C ALA A 37 14.12 1.13 -16.34
N ARG A 38 15.31 1.50 -15.86
CA ARG A 38 16.44 1.91 -16.71
C ARG A 38 16.89 0.76 -17.59
N ASN A 39 16.95 -0.44 -17.03
CA ASN A 39 17.42 -1.63 -17.72
C ASN A 39 16.75 -2.89 -17.18
N VAL A 40 16.68 -3.94 -18.02
CA VAL A 40 16.26 -5.27 -17.61
C VAL A 40 17.34 -6.26 -18.03
N SER A 41 18.09 -6.76 -17.04
CA SER A 41 19.27 -7.60 -17.26
C SER A 41 18.94 -9.09 -17.21
N GLY A 42 19.69 -9.87 -17.98
CA GLY A 42 19.67 -11.32 -17.92
C GLY A 42 20.40 -11.91 -16.71
N TRP A 43 21.21 -11.13 -16.00
CA TRP A 43 22.12 -11.59 -14.94
C TRP A 43 22.17 -10.58 -13.77
N VAL A 44 22.40 -11.08 -12.55
CA VAL A 44 22.58 -10.23 -11.36
C VAL A 44 23.99 -9.67 -11.35
N ASN A 45 24.12 -8.36 -11.15
CA ASN A 45 25.38 -7.63 -11.06
C ASN A 45 25.39 -6.77 -9.80
N GLN A 46 26.45 -6.89 -8.99
CA GLN A 46 26.60 -6.21 -7.70
C GLN A 46 26.58 -4.68 -7.76
N SER A 47 26.93 -4.09 -8.90
CA SER A 47 27.08 -2.64 -9.07
C SER A 47 25.89 -2.00 -9.78
N THR A 48 25.12 -2.77 -10.54
CA THR A 48 24.05 -2.23 -11.38
C THR A 48 22.67 -2.74 -11.03
N THR A 49 22.54 -3.98 -10.54
CA THR A 49 21.24 -4.56 -10.22
C THR A 49 20.66 -3.91 -8.96
N ASP A 50 19.51 -3.28 -9.11
CA ASP A 50 18.78 -2.68 -8.00
C ASP A 50 17.71 -3.63 -7.45
N VAL A 51 17.03 -4.37 -8.35
CA VAL A 51 15.89 -5.23 -7.99
C VAL A 51 15.99 -6.61 -8.66
N LEU A 52 15.91 -7.67 -7.87
CA LEU A 52 15.65 -9.04 -8.33
C LEU A 52 14.17 -9.37 -8.12
N VAL A 53 13.48 -9.80 -9.18
CA VAL A 53 12.09 -10.27 -9.14
C VAL A 53 12.06 -11.80 -9.24
N ARG A 54 11.53 -12.44 -8.21
CA ARG A 54 11.40 -13.88 -8.06
C ARG A 54 10.02 -14.36 -8.51
N GLY A 55 9.99 -15.13 -9.59
CA GLY A 55 8.86 -15.96 -10.00
C GLY A 55 8.89 -17.33 -9.31
N GLN A 56 8.07 -18.25 -9.77
CA GLN A 56 8.00 -19.63 -9.28
C GLN A 56 9.00 -20.55 -10.00
N SER A 57 9.42 -21.64 -9.35
CA SER A 57 10.09 -22.74 -10.04
C SER A 57 9.69 -24.07 -9.40
N SER A 58 9.47 -25.07 -10.24
CA SER A 58 9.27 -26.45 -9.80
C SER A 58 10.59 -27.21 -9.59
N ALA A 59 11.73 -26.57 -9.90
CA ALA A 59 13.06 -27.17 -9.86
C ALA A 59 14.10 -26.13 -9.42
N TRP A 60 13.97 -25.65 -8.19
CA TRP A 60 14.98 -24.78 -7.60
C TRP A 60 16.26 -25.57 -7.28
N LYS A 61 17.41 -24.97 -7.57
CA LYS A 61 18.73 -25.60 -7.37
C LYS A 61 19.03 -25.89 -5.90
N TYR A 62 18.49 -25.09 -4.98
CA TYR A 62 18.73 -25.17 -3.54
C TYR A 62 17.45 -25.46 -2.75
N GLY A 63 16.58 -26.33 -3.28
CA GLY A 63 15.31 -26.70 -2.65
C GLY A 63 14.21 -25.69 -2.94
N ASP A 64 14.28 -24.52 -2.31
CA ASP A 64 13.24 -23.49 -2.35
C ASP A 64 13.63 -22.21 -3.10
N PHE A 65 14.88 -22.10 -3.54
CA PHE A 65 15.40 -20.94 -4.26
C PHE A 65 16.48 -21.27 -5.31
N GLY A 66 16.71 -20.32 -6.22
CA GLY A 66 17.63 -20.47 -7.35
C GLY A 66 19.00 -19.81 -7.15
N GLU A 67 19.91 -20.05 -8.08
CA GLU A 67 21.28 -19.52 -8.08
C GLU A 67 21.38 -18.00 -8.04
N ARG A 68 20.42 -17.30 -8.65
CA ARG A 68 20.38 -15.84 -8.62
C ARG A 68 19.98 -15.28 -7.25
N GLU A 69 19.14 -16.01 -6.52
CA GLU A 69 18.74 -15.59 -5.17
C GLU A 69 19.88 -15.80 -4.18
N GLU A 70 20.57 -16.94 -4.26
CA GLU A 70 21.82 -17.19 -3.53
C GLU A 70 22.88 -16.11 -3.81
N GLN A 71 23.02 -15.72 -5.08
CA GLN A 71 23.93 -14.66 -5.49
C GLN A 71 23.53 -13.30 -4.85
N VAL A 72 22.25 -12.96 -4.83
CA VAL A 72 21.74 -11.76 -4.16
C VAL A 72 21.98 -11.81 -2.66
N ALA A 73 21.77 -12.96 -2.00
CA ALA A 73 22.03 -13.12 -0.57
C ALA A 73 23.48 -12.83 -0.21
N ARG A 74 24.44 -13.36 -0.99
CA ARG A 74 25.87 -13.08 -0.81
C ARG A 74 26.20 -11.60 -1.03
N MET A 75 25.61 -10.99 -2.06
CA MET A 75 25.81 -9.57 -2.35
C MET A 75 25.24 -8.68 -1.24
N GLN A 76 24.06 -8.99 -0.71
CA GLN A 76 23.49 -8.29 0.45
C GLN A 76 24.36 -8.42 1.69
N ALA A 77 24.89 -9.62 1.97
CA ALA A 77 25.83 -9.85 3.08
C ALA A 77 27.14 -9.05 2.91
N ALA A 78 27.56 -8.79 1.67
CA ALA A 78 28.69 -7.91 1.34
C ALA A 78 28.33 -6.41 1.32
N GLY A 79 27.10 -6.04 1.66
CA GLY A 79 26.64 -4.65 1.78
C GLY A 79 26.05 -4.04 0.50
N HIS A 80 25.84 -4.83 -0.56
CA HIS A 80 25.20 -4.34 -1.79
C HIS A 80 23.67 -4.22 -1.59
N PRO A 81 23.06 -3.07 -1.94
CA PRO A 81 21.67 -2.76 -1.62
C PRO A 81 20.66 -3.36 -2.62
N ILE A 82 20.83 -4.62 -3.01
CA ILE A 82 19.92 -5.29 -3.96
C ILE A 82 18.62 -5.65 -3.25
N GLN A 83 17.47 -5.25 -3.80
CA GLN A 83 16.15 -5.59 -3.27
C GLN A 83 15.59 -6.84 -3.96
N LEU A 84 15.05 -7.80 -3.21
CA LEU A 84 14.35 -8.96 -3.75
C LEU A 84 12.84 -8.75 -3.61
N ILE A 85 12.06 -8.96 -4.66
CA ILE A 85 10.58 -8.96 -4.59
C ILE A 85 10.02 -10.20 -5.30
N ASP A 86 8.79 -10.58 -5.01
CA ASP A 86 8.09 -11.67 -5.71
C ASP A 86 7.25 -11.16 -6.89
N GLU A 87 6.70 -12.11 -7.65
CA GLU A 87 5.73 -11.88 -8.73
C GLU A 87 4.53 -11.02 -8.28
N ALA A 88 3.97 -11.30 -7.10
CA ALA A 88 2.87 -10.51 -6.55
C ALA A 88 3.27 -9.05 -6.31
N GLY A 89 4.48 -8.81 -5.81
CA GLY A 89 5.02 -7.46 -5.65
C GLY A 89 5.26 -6.74 -6.94
N PHE A 90 5.81 -7.42 -7.95
CA PHE A 90 5.95 -6.84 -9.27
C PHE A 90 4.59 -6.44 -9.88
N HIS A 91 3.55 -7.26 -9.71
CA HIS A 91 2.18 -6.90 -10.13
C HIS A 91 1.57 -5.76 -9.30
N GLY A 92 1.90 -5.68 -8.00
CA GLY A 92 1.57 -4.55 -7.14
C GLY A 92 2.13 -3.24 -7.70
N LEU A 93 3.39 -3.22 -8.13
CA LEU A 93 4.04 -2.05 -8.71
C LEU A 93 3.36 -1.57 -9.99
N ARG A 94 2.86 -2.50 -10.84
CA ARG A 94 2.04 -2.14 -12.02
C ARG A 94 0.76 -1.40 -11.65
N SER A 95 0.30 -1.59 -10.43
CA SER A 95 -0.90 -0.97 -9.88
C SER A 95 -0.58 0.17 -8.91
N HIS A 96 0.65 0.69 -8.93
CA HIS A 96 1.13 1.75 -8.04
C HIS A 96 1.16 1.39 -6.55
N TYR A 97 1.11 0.09 -6.22
CA TYR A 97 1.33 -0.37 -4.84
C TYR A 97 2.79 -0.72 -4.62
N PRO A 98 3.40 -0.27 -3.51
CA PRO A 98 4.74 -0.68 -3.15
C PRO A 98 4.81 -2.18 -2.86
N ALA A 99 5.97 -2.77 -3.12
CA ALA A 99 6.27 -4.17 -2.89
C ALA A 99 7.21 -4.32 -1.69
N PRO A 100 6.86 -5.10 -0.64
CA PRO A 100 7.83 -5.54 0.37
C PRO A 100 9.04 -6.20 -0.28
N ALA A 101 10.22 -5.78 0.15
CA ALA A 101 11.44 -6.51 -0.07
C ALA A 101 11.40 -7.82 0.72
N LEU A 102 11.89 -8.88 0.11
CA LEU A 102 11.96 -10.21 0.67
C LEU A 102 13.36 -10.49 1.19
N GLU A 103 13.42 -11.26 2.27
CA GLU A 103 14.67 -11.89 2.68
C GLU A 103 14.98 -13.06 1.74
N PRO A 104 16.22 -13.17 1.23
CA PRO A 104 16.64 -14.32 0.45
C PRO A 104 16.50 -15.63 1.23
N HIS A 105 16.28 -16.72 0.51
CA HIS A 105 16.20 -18.10 1.02
C HIS A 105 14.95 -18.40 1.85
N VAL A 106 14.05 -17.44 1.98
CA VAL A 106 12.75 -17.67 2.63
C VAL A 106 11.77 -18.22 1.58
N PRO A 107 11.36 -19.51 1.66
CA PRO A 107 10.62 -20.24 0.62
C PRO A 107 9.25 -19.64 0.29
N LYS A 108 8.67 -18.98 1.29
CA LYS A 108 7.40 -18.28 1.21
C LYS A 108 7.68 -16.87 1.67
N ALA A 109 7.52 -15.89 0.76
CA ALA A 109 7.36 -14.51 1.18
C ALA A 109 6.36 -14.52 2.33
N ARG A 110 6.65 -13.82 3.45
CA ARG A 110 5.65 -13.56 4.49
C ARG A 110 4.35 -13.22 3.77
N ALA A 111 3.36 -14.10 3.86
CA ALA A 111 2.15 -13.92 3.09
C ALA A 111 1.59 -12.56 3.49
N ARG A 112 1.50 -11.69 2.50
CA ARG A 112 1.10 -10.30 2.64
C ARG A 112 -0.17 -10.24 3.49
N ALA A 113 -0.09 -9.45 4.56
CA ALA A 113 -1.14 -9.22 5.54
C ALA A 113 -1.67 -10.48 6.25
N ASN A 114 -0.82 -11.37 6.74
CA ASN A 114 -1.26 -12.29 7.81
C ASN A 114 -0.58 -11.93 9.13
N ALA A 115 -1.35 -11.38 10.07
CA ALA A 115 -0.83 -10.93 11.36
C ALA A 115 -0.13 -12.05 12.14
N THR A 116 -0.61 -13.29 12.04
CA THR A 116 -0.04 -14.46 12.73
C THR A 116 1.32 -14.87 12.18
N GLU A 117 1.67 -14.44 10.96
CA GLU A 117 2.96 -14.72 10.29
C GLU A 117 3.89 -13.49 10.30
N GLY A 118 3.57 -12.46 11.07
CA GLY A 118 4.33 -11.20 11.09
C GLY A 118 4.13 -10.35 9.83
N GLY A 119 2.98 -10.49 9.16
CA GLY A 119 2.63 -9.75 7.95
C GLY A 119 2.52 -8.23 8.18
N ALA A 120 2.89 -7.46 7.16
CA ALA A 120 2.75 -6.01 7.16
C ALA A 120 1.28 -5.57 7.08
N VAL A 121 0.91 -4.53 7.82
CA VAL A 121 -0.40 -3.86 7.72
C VAL A 121 -0.48 -3.03 6.44
N GLY A 122 0.62 -2.36 6.11
CA GLY A 122 0.74 -1.37 5.05
C GLY A 122 2.21 -1.09 4.77
N ALA A 123 2.47 -0.39 3.68
CA ALA A 123 3.78 0.16 3.38
C ALA A 123 3.97 1.51 4.09
N PRO A 124 5.20 1.99 4.33
CA PRO A 124 5.39 3.33 4.88
C PRO A 124 4.74 4.40 4.02
N TYR A 125 3.96 5.28 4.65
CA TYR A 125 3.22 6.36 3.99
C TYR A 125 4.15 7.34 3.26
N ARG A 126 3.68 7.89 2.15
CA ARG A 126 4.37 8.93 1.38
C ARG A 126 3.42 10.05 1.00
N SER A 127 3.63 11.22 1.61
CA SER A 127 2.91 12.45 1.27
C SER A 127 3.09 12.80 -0.20
N GLY A 128 2.03 13.33 -0.82
CA GLY A 128 2.05 13.83 -2.20
C GLY A 128 2.02 12.76 -3.30
N THR A 129 2.00 11.47 -2.96
CA THR A 129 1.67 10.42 -3.95
C THR A 129 0.16 10.40 -4.11
N PHE A 130 -0.33 11.01 -5.19
CA PHE A 130 -1.75 10.98 -5.55
C PHE A 130 -2.24 9.52 -5.54
N SER A 131 -3.04 9.14 -4.54
CA SER A 131 -4.01 8.08 -4.70
C SER A 131 -5.02 8.59 -5.71
N GLU A 132 -4.71 8.44 -7.01
CA GLU A 132 -5.73 8.68 -8.03
C GLU A 132 -6.93 7.82 -7.63
N PRO A 133 -8.12 8.44 -7.44
CA PRO A 133 -9.30 7.66 -7.20
C PRO A 133 -9.45 6.73 -8.40
N LEU A 134 -9.54 5.42 -8.14
CA LEU A 134 -9.92 4.46 -9.16
C LEU A 134 -11.17 5.02 -9.86
N LYS A 135 -11.09 5.19 -11.18
CA LYS A 135 -12.20 5.65 -12.01
C LYS A 135 -13.48 4.93 -11.56
N SER A 136 -14.45 5.69 -11.09
CA SER A 136 -15.74 5.13 -10.71
C SER A 136 -16.42 4.55 -11.95
N ASP A 137 -17.00 3.36 -11.82
CA ASP A 137 -17.97 2.85 -12.78
C ASP A 137 -19.17 3.81 -12.83
N GLY A 138 -19.14 4.75 -13.79
CA GLY A 138 -20.16 5.75 -14.00
C GLY A 138 -19.57 7.11 -14.34
N ASP A 139 -19.46 7.39 -15.64
CA ASP A 139 -19.23 8.71 -16.20
C ASP A 139 -20.46 9.61 -15.90
N VAL A 140 -20.53 10.13 -14.68
CA VAL A 140 -21.27 11.37 -14.43
C VAL A 140 -20.27 12.49 -14.62
N TYR A 141 -20.45 13.30 -15.66
CA TYR A 141 -19.67 14.51 -15.87
C TYR A 141 -19.69 15.34 -14.57
N ARG A 142 -18.54 15.41 -13.91
CA ARG A 142 -18.29 16.28 -12.76
C ARG A 142 -17.38 17.39 -13.25
N ASP A 143 -17.70 18.60 -12.84
CA ASP A 143 -16.87 19.77 -13.10
C ASP A 143 -15.40 19.48 -12.71
N PRO A 144 -14.44 19.60 -13.65
CA PRO A 144 -13.03 19.37 -13.40
C PRO A 144 -12.48 20.14 -12.19
N ASP A 145 -12.97 21.37 -11.95
CA ASP A 145 -12.50 22.21 -10.84
C ASP A 145 -12.98 21.64 -9.50
N ILE A 146 -14.21 21.11 -9.45
CA ILE A 146 -14.76 20.44 -8.27
C ILE A 146 -13.98 19.14 -7.98
N MET A 147 -13.60 18.40 -9.04
CA MET A 147 -12.78 17.20 -8.92
C MET A 147 -11.38 17.52 -8.42
N GLU A 148 -10.71 18.52 -9.00
CA GLU A 148 -9.37 18.95 -8.59
C GLU A 148 -9.37 19.46 -7.14
N ARG A 149 -10.36 20.28 -6.75
CA ARG A 149 -10.55 20.71 -5.36
C ARG A 149 -10.73 19.52 -4.42
N GLY A 150 -11.57 18.56 -4.82
CA GLY A 150 -11.81 17.34 -4.04
C GLY A 150 -10.53 16.54 -3.82
N LEU A 151 -9.75 16.33 -4.89
CA LEU A 151 -8.49 15.60 -4.83
C LEU A 151 -7.46 16.31 -3.93
N LYS A 152 -7.28 17.63 -4.11
CA LYS A 152 -6.38 18.44 -3.27
C LYS A 152 -6.80 18.41 -1.80
N ALA A 153 -8.09 18.56 -1.52
CA ALA A 153 -8.61 18.55 -0.16
C ALA A 153 -8.49 17.17 0.51
N HIS A 154 -8.70 16.10 -0.24
CA HIS A 154 -8.49 14.72 0.21
C HIS A 154 -7.02 14.48 0.57
N SER A 155 -6.07 14.73 -0.35
CA SER A 155 -4.64 14.56 -0.09
C SER A 155 -4.15 15.41 1.08
N HIS A 156 -4.59 16.67 1.16
CA HIS A 156 -4.25 17.55 2.27
C HIS A 156 -4.77 17.05 3.62
N THR A 157 -5.97 16.48 3.66
CA THR A 157 -6.55 15.92 4.89
C THR A 157 -5.82 14.66 5.31
N GLN A 158 -5.46 13.80 4.35
CA GLN A 158 -4.70 12.57 4.59
C GLN A 158 -3.28 12.88 5.09
N ASP A 159 -2.59 13.85 4.46
CA ASP A 159 -1.26 14.30 4.87
C ASP A 159 -1.28 14.87 6.30
N LYS A 160 -2.26 15.72 6.63
CA LYS A 160 -2.41 16.24 7.99
C LYS A 160 -2.64 15.15 9.02
N LEU A 161 -3.40 14.12 8.68
CA LEU A 161 -3.59 12.98 9.58
C LEU A 161 -2.27 12.22 9.76
N ALA A 162 -1.52 12.00 8.69
CA ALA A 162 -0.21 11.37 8.75
C ALA A 162 0.78 12.15 9.62
N ASP A 163 0.82 13.49 9.49
CA ASP A 163 1.63 14.37 10.31
C ASP A 163 1.25 14.25 11.79
N LEU A 164 -0.05 14.29 12.12
CA LEU A 164 -0.53 14.13 13.49
C LEU A 164 -0.13 12.75 14.07
N LEU A 165 -0.21 11.68 13.28
CA LEU A 165 0.23 10.35 13.73
C LEU A 165 1.72 10.35 14.06
N LEU A 166 2.55 10.96 13.22
CA LEU A 166 3.99 11.10 13.45
C LEU A 166 4.29 11.91 14.71
N GLU A 167 3.60 13.04 14.92
CA GLU A 167 3.72 13.86 16.14
C GLU A 167 3.39 13.07 17.42
N ARG A 168 2.53 12.04 17.31
CA ARG A 168 2.18 11.14 18.41
C ARG A 168 3.03 9.88 18.47
N GLY A 169 4.12 9.82 17.70
CA GLY A 169 5.05 8.68 17.69
C GLY A 169 4.53 7.44 16.97
N LEU A 170 3.48 7.57 16.17
CA LEU A 170 2.91 6.49 15.36
C LEU A 170 3.42 6.59 13.93
N THR A 171 3.55 5.43 13.29
CA THR A 171 3.99 5.35 11.89
C THR A 171 2.78 5.25 10.96
N PRO A 172 2.51 6.27 10.13
CA PRO A 172 1.48 6.20 9.10
C PRO A 172 1.88 5.23 7.99
N LEU A 173 0.89 4.51 7.48
CA LEU A 173 1.05 3.46 6.47
C LEU A 173 0.06 3.66 5.31
N SER A 174 0.53 3.40 4.09
CA SER A 174 -0.26 3.30 2.87
C SER A 174 -0.70 1.86 2.60
N PRO A 175 -1.77 1.65 1.82
CA PRO A 175 -2.11 0.33 1.33
C PRO A 175 -1.00 -0.21 0.42
N PHE A 176 -0.90 -1.53 0.31
CA PHE A 176 0.13 -2.19 -0.50
C PHE A 176 -0.43 -3.35 -1.35
N ASP A 177 -1.75 -3.52 -1.35
CA ASP A 177 -2.47 -4.40 -2.25
C ASP A 177 -3.89 -3.85 -2.52
N LYS A 178 -4.45 -4.18 -3.70
CA LYS A 178 -5.78 -3.71 -4.14
C LYS A 178 -6.94 -4.24 -3.31
N SER A 179 -6.76 -5.38 -2.65
CA SER A 179 -7.86 -6.02 -1.93
C SER A 179 -8.14 -5.34 -0.59
N CYS A 180 -7.26 -4.47 -0.09
CA CYS A 180 -7.57 -3.61 1.06
C CYS A 180 -6.95 -2.21 0.84
N ASN A 181 -7.69 -1.37 0.12
CA ASN A 181 -7.24 -0.05 -0.34
C ASN A 181 -7.72 1.07 0.57
N PHE A 182 -7.38 1.02 1.85
CA PHE A 182 -7.59 2.13 2.79
C PHE A 182 -6.72 3.33 2.41
N ASP A 183 -7.07 4.53 2.88
CA ASP A 183 -6.25 5.72 2.64
C ASP A 183 -5.05 5.80 3.59
N LEU A 184 -5.27 5.49 4.87
CA LEU A 184 -4.21 5.49 5.87
C LEU A 184 -4.41 4.38 6.89
N ALA A 185 -3.31 3.83 7.38
CA ALA A 185 -3.30 2.91 8.51
C ALA A 185 -2.16 3.22 9.48
N TRP A 186 -2.26 2.74 10.72
CA TRP A 186 -1.18 2.81 11.70
C TRP A 186 -1.35 1.71 12.74
N ARG A 187 -0.29 1.41 13.49
CA ARG A 187 -0.31 0.41 14.57
C ARG A 187 -0.27 1.11 15.92
N PHE A 188 -1.12 0.66 16.84
CA PHE A 188 -1.04 1.03 18.25
C PHE A 188 -0.10 0.07 19.00
N GLU A 189 0.37 0.48 20.18
CA GLU A 189 1.23 -0.34 21.04
C GLU A 189 0.55 -1.63 21.51
N ASP A 190 -0.78 -1.61 21.68
CA ASP A 190 -1.60 -2.78 22.05
C ASP A 190 -1.76 -3.81 20.90
N GLY A 191 -1.12 -3.57 19.76
CA GLY A 191 -1.17 -4.41 18.56
C GLY A 191 -2.45 -4.26 17.74
N THR A 192 -3.37 -3.37 18.12
CA THR A 192 -4.50 -2.98 17.25
C THR A 192 -4.01 -2.11 16.09
N VAL A 193 -4.82 -2.06 15.03
CA VAL A 193 -4.49 -1.35 13.79
C VAL A 193 -5.56 -0.31 13.51
N GLY A 194 -5.20 0.97 13.46
CA GLY A 194 -6.09 2.00 12.95
C GLY A 194 -6.15 1.91 11.43
N ILE A 195 -7.37 1.91 10.87
CA ILE A 195 -7.64 1.92 9.43
C ILE A 195 -8.57 3.10 9.15
N ALA A 196 -8.12 4.01 8.29
CA ALA A 196 -8.83 5.24 7.98
C ALA A 196 -9.24 5.31 6.51
N GLU A 197 -10.46 5.79 6.30
CA GLU A 197 -10.95 6.30 5.02
C GLU A 197 -11.13 7.83 5.13
N VAL A 198 -10.51 8.57 4.23
CA VAL A 198 -10.48 10.04 4.19
C VAL A 198 -11.41 10.54 3.09
N LYS A 199 -12.40 11.35 3.45
CA LYS A 199 -13.32 11.96 2.48
C LYS A 199 -13.24 13.48 2.49
N SER A 200 -13.06 14.06 1.31
CA SER A 200 -13.35 15.48 1.10
C SER A 200 -14.86 15.68 1.04
N ASN A 201 -15.41 16.56 1.87
CA ASN A 201 -16.84 16.83 1.93
C ASN A 201 -17.18 18.32 1.86
N THR A 202 -18.35 18.59 1.29
CA THR A 202 -19.04 19.89 1.31
C THR A 202 -20.43 19.68 1.93
N ALA A 203 -21.18 20.76 2.19
CA ALA A 203 -22.53 20.64 2.74
C ALA A 203 -23.46 19.85 1.79
N GLU A 204 -23.25 19.99 0.48
CA GLU A 204 -24.07 19.40 -0.57
C GLU A 204 -23.82 17.90 -0.77
N ASN A 205 -22.61 17.42 -0.44
CA ASN A 205 -22.21 16.03 -0.68
C ASN A 205 -21.96 15.21 0.60
N GLU A 206 -22.16 15.80 1.78
CA GLU A 206 -21.87 15.19 3.09
C GLU A 206 -22.50 13.80 3.21
N ALA A 207 -23.82 13.70 2.98
CA ALA A 207 -24.55 12.43 3.11
C ALA A 207 -24.00 11.33 2.18
N PHE A 208 -23.64 11.70 0.95
CA PHE A 208 -23.07 10.77 -0.01
C PHE A 208 -21.68 10.30 0.45
N GLN A 209 -20.81 11.23 0.83
CA GLN A 209 -19.44 10.91 1.24
C GLN A 209 -19.41 10.09 2.53
N VAL A 210 -20.27 10.41 3.51
CA VAL A 210 -20.35 9.66 4.76
C VAL A 210 -20.84 8.23 4.50
N ARG A 211 -21.92 8.05 3.74
CA ARG A 211 -22.44 6.71 3.42
C ARG A 211 -21.41 5.88 2.64
N HIS A 212 -20.77 6.49 1.64
CA HIS A 212 -19.78 5.82 0.82
C HIS A 212 -18.53 5.44 1.64
N GLY A 213 -17.97 6.40 2.40
CA GLY A 213 -16.80 6.14 3.24
C GLY A 213 -17.08 5.16 4.39
N LEU A 214 -18.28 5.18 4.96
CA LEU A 214 -18.69 4.20 5.96
C LEU A 214 -18.71 2.79 5.38
N GLY A 215 -19.29 2.59 4.19
CA GLY A 215 -19.28 1.29 3.52
C GLY A 215 -17.86 0.78 3.28
N GLN A 216 -16.96 1.65 2.82
CA GLN A 216 -15.56 1.31 2.57
C GLN A 216 -14.81 0.91 3.85
N VAL A 217 -14.88 1.73 4.91
CA VAL A 217 -14.12 1.44 6.14
C VAL A 217 -14.64 0.18 6.85
N LEU A 218 -15.92 -0.16 6.69
CA LEU A 218 -16.48 -1.42 7.17
C LEU A 218 -15.90 -2.62 6.38
N ASP A 219 -15.83 -2.54 5.06
CA ASP A 219 -15.21 -3.58 4.22
C ASP A 219 -13.72 -3.74 4.56
N TYR A 220 -12.97 -2.64 4.69
CA TYR A 220 -11.55 -2.69 5.05
C TYR A 220 -11.33 -3.30 6.43
N GLY A 221 -12.14 -2.92 7.42
CA GLY A 221 -12.11 -3.54 8.74
C GLY A 221 -12.37 -5.05 8.66
N HIS A 222 -13.37 -5.48 7.92
CA HIS A 222 -13.66 -6.91 7.75
C HIS A 222 -12.47 -7.66 7.11
N ARG A 223 -11.89 -7.15 6.03
CA ARG A 223 -10.75 -7.78 5.35
C ARG A 223 -9.50 -7.81 6.22
N MET A 224 -9.24 -6.75 6.99
CA MET A 224 -8.13 -6.72 7.94
C MET A 224 -8.32 -7.71 9.09
N ALA A 225 -9.56 -7.95 9.53
CA ALA A 225 -9.85 -8.99 10.50
C ALA A 225 -9.62 -10.41 9.94
N LEU A 226 -10.02 -10.69 8.69
CA LEU A 226 -9.72 -11.96 8.01
C LEU A 226 -8.21 -12.22 7.87
N ARG A 227 -7.43 -11.14 7.81
CA ARG A 227 -5.97 -11.09 7.80
C ARG A 227 -5.34 -11.25 9.20
N GLY A 228 -6.15 -11.48 10.23
CA GLY A 228 -5.72 -11.68 11.62
C GLY A 228 -5.41 -10.41 12.40
N PHE A 229 -5.64 -9.22 11.82
CA PHE A 229 -5.46 -7.95 12.55
C PHE A 229 -6.68 -7.63 13.40
N ARG A 230 -6.50 -6.75 14.40
CA ARG A 230 -7.59 -6.16 15.19
C ARG A 230 -7.82 -4.71 14.77
N PRO A 231 -8.71 -4.45 13.80
CA PRO A 231 -8.87 -3.12 13.23
C PRO A 231 -9.75 -2.21 14.09
N LYS A 232 -9.28 -0.98 14.33
CA LYS A 232 -10.09 0.18 14.73
C LYS A 232 -10.37 1.00 13.47
N ARG A 233 -11.65 1.31 13.23
CA ARG A 233 -12.12 1.91 11.96
C ARG A 233 -12.32 3.41 12.15
N TYR A 234 -11.76 4.21 11.25
CA TYR A 234 -11.86 5.66 11.28
C TYR A 234 -12.45 6.18 9.97
N LEU A 235 -13.50 6.98 10.06
CA LEU A 235 -13.98 7.79 8.95
C LEU A 235 -13.55 9.22 9.19
N VAL A 236 -12.69 9.73 8.31
CA VAL A 236 -12.01 11.02 8.46
C VAL A 236 -12.55 11.98 7.42
N LEU A 237 -13.19 13.06 7.85
CA LEU A 237 -13.75 14.06 6.94
C LEU A 237 -12.88 15.33 6.88
N GLU A 238 -12.81 15.96 5.72
CA GLU A 238 -12.21 17.30 5.56
C GLU A 238 -12.88 18.30 6.54
N ARG A 239 -14.21 18.26 6.65
CA ARG A 239 -15.03 19.19 7.42
C ARG A 239 -15.95 18.47 8.40
N LYS A 240 -16.22 19.13 9.53
CA LYS A 240 -17.18 18.68 10.54
C LYS A 240 -18.56 18.47 9.91
N THR A 241 -19.23 17.38 10.28
CA THR A 241 -20.62 17.15 9.87
C THR A 241 -21.57 18.18 10.47
N GLN A 242 -22.57 18.60 9.71
CA GLN A 242 -23.63 19.48 10.24
C GLN A 242 -24.68 18.68 11.02
N ASP A 243 -24.94 17.45 10.59
CA ASP A 243 -25.90 16.56 11.22
C ASP A 243 -25.21 15.65 12.27
N SER A 244 -25.78 15.60 13.49
CA SER A 244 -25.31 14.72 14.55
C SER A 244 -25.63 13.25 14.28
N HIS A 245 -26.65 12.95 13.46
CA HIS A 245 -27.01 11.59 13.06
C HIS A 245 -25.81 10.79 12.54
N TRP A 246 -24.89 11.42 11.79
CA TRP A 246 -23.71 10.74 11.27
C TRP A 246 -22.76 10.25 12.35
N ARG A 247 -22.63 11.00 13.45
CA ARG A 247 -21.82 10.58 14.59
C ARG A 247 -22.44 9.33 15.23
N ASP A 248 -23.75 9.38 15.46
CA ASP A 248 -24.48 8.28 16.11
C ASP A 248 -24.46 7.01 15.23
N LEU A 249 -24.64 7.18 13.91
CA LEU A 249 -24.56 6.08 12.96
C LEU A 249 -23.16 5.45 12.92
N CYS A 250 -22.10 6.25 12.84
CA CYS A 250 -20.74 5.72 12.85
C CYS A 250 -20.44 4.99 14.17
N ALA A 251 -20.82 5.58 15.30
CA ALA A 251 -20.65 4.98 16.62
C ALA A 251 -21.39 3.64 16.76
N ALA A 252 -22.62 3.54 16.25
CA ALA A 252 -23.40 2.30 16.25
C ALA A 252 -22.74 1.15 15.45
N HIS A 253 -21.77 1.46 14.61
CA HIS A 253 -21.00 0.50 13.83
C HIS A 253 -19.53 0.38 14.29
N ASP A 254 -19.18 0.89 15.46
CA ASP A 254 -17.80 0.96 15.98
C ASP A 254 -16.83 1.64 15.00
N VAL A 255 -17.29 2.72 14.36
CA VAL A 255 -16.50 3.58 13.49
C VAL A 255 -16.32 4.93 14.18
N THR A 256 -15.07 5.33 14.38
CA THR A 256 -14.73 6.65 14.90
C THR A 256 -14.84 7.68 13.78
N LEU A 257 -15.84 8.56 13.87
CA LEU A 257 -15.97 9.71 12.98
C LEU A 257 -15.12 10.87 13.50
N THR A 258 -14.23 11.38 12.65
CA THR A 258 -13.35 12.51 12.97
C THR A 258 -13.23 13.47 11.79
N TRP A 259 -12.71 14.67 12.02
CA TRP A 259 -12.63 15.72 11.00
C TRP A 259 -11.64 16.84 11.30
N GLY A 260 -11.36 17.64 10.27
CA GLY A 260 -10.67 18.92 10.41
C GLY A 260 -9.19 18.79 10.79
N GLN A 261 -8.59 19.87 11.28
CA GLN A 261 -7.13 19.94 11.47
C GLN A 261 -6.60 19.19 12.71
N PHE A 262 -7.48 18.91 13.67
CA PHE A 262 -7.08 18.35 14.97
C PHE A 262 -7.58 16.93 15.20
N PHE A 263 -8.35 16.39 14.26
CA PHE A 263 -8.88 15.03 14.27
C PHE A 263 -9.31 14.53 15.66
N PRO A 264 -10.41 15.09 16.22
CA PRO A 264 -10.87 14.68 17.55
C PRO A 264 -11.14 13.17 17.59
N ASN A 265 -10.86 12.54 18.73
CA ASN A 265 -11.10 11.11 19.00
C ASN A 265 -10.20 10.10 18.26
N VAL A 266 -9.10 10.53 17.61
CA VAL A 266 -8.10 9.60 17.03
C VAL A 266 -7.23 8.93 18.10
N PHE A 267 -7.09 9.55 19.28
CA PHE A 267 -6.33 9.08 20.44
C PHE A 267 -7.19 9.07 21.69
#